data_AF-A0AAJ1J909-F1
#
_entry.id   AF-A0AAJ1J909-F1
#
_cell.length_a   1.000
_cell.length_b   1.000
_cell.length_c   1.000
_cell.angle_alpha   90.00
_cell.angle_beta   90.00
_cell.angle_gamma   90.00
#
_symmetry.space_group_name_H-M   'P 1'
#
loop_
_entity.id
_entity.type
_entity.pdbx_description
1 polymer ?
#
loop_
_entity_poly.entity_id
_entity_poly.type
_entity_poly.pdbx_seq_one_letter_code
_entity_poly.pdbx_strand_id
1 'polypeptide(L)'
;MIFNQKEMNIIQARDFMNEILVSKKTTDILRQMIQKDTIIKSPIGTYVGVESFIALLKIWYRAFPNLVYKENNLYVHNENIIIDWEAEGKHLGEFYSISATGKQVTCQGTTEIVMIDGKIIDYHTKINIQNIISQLIGLPCSPTLDIRNIEIYNLINNILGYQLSCRQIECLSLSTLNTSIKDIARLLSIESNTVKTHLKRAFEIIGISNKKMLMEFIIERQAIEILVRLGLFLRVQIKRNNYFE
;
A
#
# COMPACT_ATOMS: atom_id res chain seq x y z
N MET A 1 24.15 31.68 10.15
CA MET A 1 24.00 31.09 8.80
C MET A 1 22.70 31.61 8.22
N ILE A 2 22.72 32.12 6.99
CA ILE A 2 21.50 32.47 6.25
C ILE A 2 21.10 31.18 5.53
N PHE A 3 20.02 30.54 5.97
CA PHE A 3 19.47 29.37 5.28
C PHE A 3 18.86 29.82 3.96
N ASN A 4 19.06 29.04 2.90
CA ASN A 4 18.32 29.28 1.65
C ASN A 4 16.84 28.88 1.84
N GLN A 5 15.94 29.36 0.97
CA GLN A 5 14.49 29.11 1.11
C GLN A 5 14.15 27.62 1.18
N LYS A 6 14.91 26.77 0.47
CA LYS A 6 14.74 25.32 0.49
C LYS A 6 15.07 24.72 1.86
N GLU A 7 16.17 25.13 2.48
CA GLU A 7 16.56 24.72 3.83
C GLU A 7 15.53 25.17 4.87
N MET A 8 15.02 26.39 4.75
CA MET A 8 13.95 26.89 5.61
C MET A 8 12.67 26.06 5.48
N ASN A 9 12.30 25.70 4.25
CA ASN A 9 11.15 24.85 4.01
C ASN A 9 11.35 23.46 4.65
N ILE A 10 12.54 22.87 4.55
CA ILE A 10 12.83 21.57 5.19
C ILE A 10 12.67 21.65 6.72
N ILE A 11 13.20 22.70 7.34
CA ILE A 11 13.10 22.92 8.79
C ILE A 11 11.63 23.04 9.19
N GLN A 12 10.85 23.88 8.50
CA GLN A 12 9.44 24.09 8.79
C GLN A 12 8.59 22.82 8.60
N ALA A 13 8.87 22.02 7.57
CA ALA A 13 8.18 20.75 7.36
C ALA A 13 8.46 19.75 8.48
N ARG A 14 9.70 19.70 9.00
CA ARG A 14 10.05 18.87 10.15
C ARG A 14 9.41 19.36 11.44
N ASP A 15 9.43 20.67 11.67
CA ASP A 15 8.77 21.28 12.83
C ASP A 15 7.27 20.99 12.81
N PHE A 16 6.66 21.04 11.63
CA PHE A 16 5.27 20.68 11.42
C PHE A 16 5.01 19.22 11.80
N MET A 17 5.80 18.29 11.25
CA MET A 17 5.69 16.85 11.56
C MET A 17 5.89 16.58 13.05
N ASN A 18 6.85 17.25 13.70
CA ASN A 18 7.06 17.15 15.14
C ASN A 18 5.84 17.65 15.93
N GLU A 19 5.23 18.77 15.52
CA GLU A 19 4.06 19.30 16.22
C GLU A 19 2.86 18.34 16.14
N ILE A 20 2.65 17.71 14.97
CA ILE A 20 1.52 16.78 14.78
C ILE A 20 1.78 15.35 15.27
N LEU A 21 3.00 14.83 15.24
CA LEU A 21 3.27 13.42 15.57
C LEU A 21 3.95 13.23 16.94
N VAL A 22 4.73 14.21 17.40
CA VAL A 22 5.49 14.14 18.66
C VAL A 22 4.80 14.96 19.75
N SER A 23 4.66 16.27 19.55
CA SER A 23 3.98 17.14 20.51
C SER A 23 2.51 16.77 20.66
N LYS A 24 1.89 16.28 19.57
CA LYS A 24 0.44 15.98 19.47
C LYS A 24 -0.42 17.16 19.92
N LYS A 25 0.08 18.36 19.65
CA LYS A 25 -0.54 19.62 20.05
C LYS A 25 -1.38 20.14 18.90
N THR A 26 -2.63 20.47 19.17
CA THR A 26 -3.53 21.15 18.22
C THR A 26 -3.55 22.63 18.57
N THR A 27 -2.44 23.29 18.26
CA THR A 27 -2.13 24.66 18.67
C THR A 27 -2.45 25.67 17.57
N ASP A 28 -2.44 26.95 17.94
CA ASP A 28 -2.47 28.06 17.00
C ASP A 28 -1.28 28.07 16.03
N ILE A 29 -0.21 27.33 16.34
CA ILE A 29 0.95 27.16 15.47
C ILE A 29 0.53 26.49 14.14
N LEU A 30 -0.33 25.46 14.18
CA LEU A 30 -0.81 24.82 12.95
C LEU A 30 -1.57 25.81 12.04
N ARG A 31 -2.29 26.77 12.62
CA ARG A 31 -3.01 27.82 11.88
C ARG A 31 -2.07 28.81 11.19
N GLN A 32 -0.84 28.94 11.69
CA GLN A 32 0.18 29.80 11.09
C GLN A 32 0.95 29.06 9.98
N MET A 33 1.13 27.74 10.13
CA MET A 33 1.89 26.90 9.20
C MET A 33 1.07 26.45 7.98
N ILE A 34 -0.26 26.32 8.10
CA ILE A 34 -1.14 25.81 7.05
C ILE A 34 -1.90 26.97 6.38
N GLN A 35 -1.96 26.96 5.05
CA GLN A 35 -2.81 27.90 4.29
C GLN A 35 -4.31 27.53 4.45
N LYS A 36 -5.18 28.55 4.39
CA LYS A 36 -6.63 28.39 4.67
C LYS A 36 -7.28 27.26 3.86
N ASP A 37 -6.93 27.14 2.58
CA ASP A 37 -7.57 26.23 1.63
C ASP A 37 -6.69 25.01 1.28
N THR A 38 -5.71 24.68 2.14
CA THR A 38 -4.83 23.52 1.97
C THR A 38 -5.64 22.24 1.85
N ILE A 39 -5.34 21.45 0.82
CA ILE A 39 -5.89 20.12 0.64
C ILE A 39 -5.09 19.14 1.50
N ILE A 40 -5.80 18.33 2.29
CA ILE A 40 -5.22 17.33 3.17
C ILE A 40 -5.75 15.97 2.74
N LYS A 41 -4.89 15.17 2.13
CA LYS A 41 -5.17 13.77 1.79
C LYS A 41 -4.62 12.88 2.90
N SER A 42 -5.50 12.42 3.77
CA SER A 42 -5.16 11.47 4.81
C SER A 42 -5.55 10.05 4.37
N PRO A 43 -4.99 9.03 5.02
CA PRO A 43 -5.37 7.64 4.75
C PRO A 43 -6.84 7.33 5.03
N ILE A 44 -7.53 8.19 5.79
CA ILE A 44 -8.91 7.99 6.25
C ILE A 44 -9.90 8.99 5.65
N GLY A 45 -9.44 9.85 4.73
CA GLY A 45 -10.30 10.81 4.04
C GLY A 45 -9.55 12.00 3.45
N THR A 46 -10.27 12.82 2.69
CA THR A 46 -9.77 14.12 2.21
C THR A 46 -10.45 15.24 2.98
N TYR A 47 -9.66 16.22 3.40
CA TYR A 47 -10.06 17.34 4.25
C TYR A 47 -9.54 18.64 3.65
N VAL A 48 -10.19 19.76 3.98
CA VAL A 48 -9.82 21.08 3.47
C VAL A 48 -9.65 22.04 4.64
N GLY A 49 -8.48 22.68 4.72
CA GLY A 49 -8.13 23.67 5.73
C GLY A 49 -7.79 23.12 7.12
N VAL A 50 -7.21 23.98 7.95
CA VAL A 50 -6.61 23.61 9.24
C VAL A 50 -7.62 23.07 10.27
N GLU A 51 -8.86 23.57 10.31
CA GLU A 51 -9.83 23.12 11.32
C GLU A 51 -10.26 21.66 11.10
N SER A 52 -10.47 21.28 9.84
CA SER A 52 -10.78 19.89 9.50
C SER A 52 -9.58 18.97 9.73
N PHE A 53 -8.36 19.48 9.53
CA PHE A 53 -7.14 18.77 9.88
C PHE A 53 -7.01 18.51 11.38
N ILE A 54 -7.27 19.52 12.21
CA ILE A 54 -7.23 19.39 13.67
C ILE A 54 -8.24 18.35 14.16
N ALA A 55 -9.45 18.33 13.58
CA ALA A 55 -10.45 17.32 13.89
C ALA A 55 -9.96 15.91 13.52
N LEU A 56 -9.33 15.75 12.36
CA LEU A 56 -8.70 14.51 11.92
C LEU A 56 -7.57 14.06 12.89
N LEU A 57 -6.66 14.96 13.27
CA LEU A 57 -5.55 14.66 14.19
C LEU A 57 -6.05 14.17 15.54
N LYS A 58 -7.14 14.74 16.06
CA LYS A 58 -7.77 14.30 17.32
C LYS A 58 -8.25 12.84 17.27
N ILE A 59 -8.70 12.35 16.12
CA ILE A 59 -9.06 10.94 15.94
C ILE A 59 -7.83 10.05 16.14
N TRP A 60 -6.73 10.39 15.47
CA TRP A 60 -5.46 9.66 15.58
C TRP A 60 -4.87 9.70 16.99
N TYR A 61 -4.87 10.86 17.64
CA TYR A 61 -4.33 11.02 19.00
C TYR A 61 -5.14 10.26 20.03
N ARG A 62 -6.46 10.21 19.88
CA ARG A 62 -7.33 9.43 20.77
C ARG A 62 -7.09 7.93 20.59
N ALA A 63 -6.95 7.47 19.34
CA ALA A 63 -6.72 6.07 19.04
C ALA A 63 -5.34 5.57 19.50
N PHE A 64 -4.30 6.39 19.31
CA PHE A 64 -2.89 6.04 19.54
C PHE A 64 -2.17 7.13 20.38
N PRO A 65 -2.59 7.35 21.65
CA PRO A 65 -2.09 8.47 22.45
C PRO A 65 -0.60 8.35 22.77
N ASN A 66 -0.07 7.13 22.85
CA ASN A 66 1.34 6.85 23.12
C ASN A 66 2.15 6.55 21.84
N LEU A 67 1.69 6.97 20.66
CA LEU A 67 2.43 6.82 19.42
C LEU A 67 3.82 7.48 19.52
N VAL A 68 4.87 6.76 19.12
CA VAL A 68 6.24 7.24 18.98
C VAL A 68 6.54 7.32 17.50
N TYR A 69 6.98 8.49 17.04
CA TYR A 69 7.32 8.77 15.64
C TYR A 69 8.83 8.74 15.43
N LYS A 70 9.26 8.22 14.27
CA LYS A 70 10.64 8.25 13.82
C LYS A 70 10.70 8.55 12.32
N GLU A 71 11.39 9.64 11.99
CA GLU A 71 11.76 9.96 10.60
C GLU A 71 12.84 8.99 10.11
N ASN A 72 12.65 8.42 8.92
CA ASN A 72 13.60 7.50 8.28
C ASN A 72 14.40 8.21 7.19
N ASN A 73 13.72 8.80 6.21
CA ASN A 73 14.33 9.50 5.09
C ASN A 73 13.58 10.78 4.77
N LEU A 74 14.28 11.76 4.20
CA LEU A 74 13.70 12.99 3.67
C LEU A 74 14.24 13.26 2.28
N TYR A 75 13.34 13.48 1.32
CA TYR A 75 13.64 13.83 -0.06
C TYR A 75 13.01 15.17 -0.40
N VAL A 76 13.68 15.95 -1.24
CA VAL A 76 13.13 17.23 -1.70
C VAL A 76 13.21 17.32 -3.21
N HIS A 77 12.06 17.53 -3.84
CA HIS A 77 11.93 17.75 -5.27
C HIS A 77 11.15 19.05 -5.50
N ASN A 78 11.83 20.10 -5.98
CA ASN A 78 11.28 21.45 -6.10
C ASN A 78 10.70 21.96 -4.76
N GLU A 79 9.40 22.25 -4.72
CA GLU A 79 8.65 22.72 -3.55
C GLU A 79 8.09 21.58 -2.68
N ASN A 80 8.30 20.33 -3.11
CA ASN A 80 7.76 19.15 -2.49
C ASN A 80 8.78 18.48 -1.57
N ILE A 81 8.38 18.25 -0.33
CA ILE A 81 9.16 17.58 0.71
C ILE A 81 8.47 16.25 1.01
N ILE A 82 9.19 15.16 0.80
CA ILE A 82 8.71 13.80 1.00
C ILE A 82 9.46 13.22 2.20
N ILE A 83 8.72 12.76 3.20
CA ILE A 83 9.25 12.23 4.46
C ILE A 83 8.76 10.80 4.62
N ASP A 84 9.68 9.84 4.61
CA ASP A 84 9.40 8.47 5.01
C ASP A 84 9.60 8.34 6.51
N TRP A 85 8.68 7.67 7.17
CA TRP A 85 8.68 7.54 8.62
C TRP A 85 8.08 6.22 9.08
N GLU A 86 8.41 5.86 10.31
CA GLU A 86 7.79 4.78 11.05
C GLU A 86 7.23 5.28 12.38
N ALA A 87 6.18 4.63 12.86
CA ALA A 87 5.58 4.94 14.13
C ALA A 87 5.09 3.67 14.84
N GLU A 88 5.21 3.64 16.16
CA GLU A 88 4.75 2.54 16.99
C GLU A 88 3.92 3.05 18.18
N GLY A 89 2.90 2.30 18.58
CA GLY A 89 2.04 2.70 19.70
C GLY A 89 1.06 1.61 20.11
N LYS A 90 0.23 1.90 21.11
CA LYS A 90 -0.86 1.03 21.55
C LYS A 90 -2.21 1.60 21.10
N HIS A 91 -3.10 0.70 20.69
CA HIS A 91 -4.48 1.06 20.37
C HIS A 91 -5.31 1.22 21.66
N LEU A 92 -5.44 2.46 22.13
CA LEU A 92 -6.03 2.81 23.43
C LEU A 92 -7.32 3.64 23.32
N GLY A 93 -7.72 4.02 22.11
CA GLY A 93 -9.02 4.61 21.82
C GLY A 93 -9.74 3.86 20.71
N GLU A 94 -10.95 4.30 20.36
CA GLU A 94 -11.67 3.74 19.21
C GLU A 94 -11.03 4.20 17.89
N PHE A 95 -10.89 3.29 16.93
CA PHE A 95 -10.42 3.57 15.58
C PHE A 95 -11.16 2.69 14.57
N TYR A 96 -11.72 3.26 13.50
CA TYR A 96 -12.51 2.50 12.50
C TYR A 96 -13.65 1.66 13.11
N SER A 97 -14.36 2.19 14.12
CA SER A 97 -15.40 1.47 14.86
C SER A 97 -14.90 0.21 15.59
N ILE A 98 -13.59 0.08 15.78
CA ILE A 98 -12.97 -0.95 16.61
C ILE A 98 -12.63 -0.31 17.94
N SER A 99 -13.22 -0.81 19.02
CA SER A 99 -12.91 -0.38 20.39
C SER A 99 -11.44 -0.60 20.73
N ALA A 100 -10.92 0.18 21.69
CA ALA A 100 -9.55 0.06 22.18
C ALA A 100 -9.20 -1.40 22.53
N THR A 101 -8.16 -1.94 21.88
CA THR A 101 -7.77 -3.36 22.03
C THR A 101 -6.54 -3.55 22.91
N GLY A 102 -5.82 -2.47 23.24
CA GLY A 102 -4.57 -2.51 24.00
C GLY A 102 -3.38 -3.11 23.24
N LYS A 103 -3.59 -3.57 21.99
CA LYS A 103 -2.55 -4.19 21.17
C LYS A 103 -1.50 -3.18 20.72
N GLN A 104 -0.27 -3.66 20.58
CA GLN A 104 0.80 -2.93 19.93
C GLN A 104 0.51 -2.84 18.43
N VAL A 105 0.78 -1.67 17.86
CA VAL A 105 0.64 -1.39 16.43
C VAL A 105 1.92 -0.75 15.94
N THR A 106 2.40 -1.20 14.79
CA THR A 106 3.43 -0.54 14.01
C THR A 106 2.85 -0.04 12.69
N CYS A 107 3.31 1.15 12.27
CA CYS A 107 2.89 1.81 11.06
C CYS A 107 4.11 2.38 10.34
N GLN A 108 4.14 2.23 9.03
CA GLN A 108 5.08 2.93 8.16
C GLN A 108 4.28 3.81 7.22
N GLY A 109 4.83 4.98 6.91
CA GLY A 109 4.17 5.95 6.08
C GLY A 109 5.13 6.82 5.30
N THR A 110 4.57 7.43 4.26
CA THR A 110 5.22 8.50 3.50
C THR A 110 4.30 9.71 3.56
N THR A 111 4.85 10.85 3.97
CA THR A 111 4.15 12.14 3.97
C THR A 111 4.79 13.06 2.93
N GLU A 112 3.97 13.61 2.07
CA GLU A 112 4.31 14.56 1.02
C GLU A 112 3.74 15.92 1.41
N ILE A 113 4.60 16.94 1.46
CA ILE A 113 4.26 18.30 1.89
C ILE A 113 4.72 19.27 0.80
N VAL A 114 3.78 20.00 0.20
CA VAL A 114 4.10 21.08 -0.74
C VAL A 114 4.04 22.40 0.00
N MET A 115 5.11 23.19 -0.10
CA MET A 115 5.20 24.47 0.59
C MET A 115 5.55 25.63 -0.33
N ILE A 116 4.81 26.72 -0.18
CA ILE A 116 5.02 28.01 -0.86
C ILE A 116 5.08 29.11 0.20
N ASP A 117 6.07 30.00 0.10
CA ASP A 117 6.28 31.13 1.02
C ASP A 117 6.28 30.74 2.51
N GLY A 118 6.85 29.58 2.82
CA GLY A 118 6.94 29.02 4.17
C GLY A 118 5.60 28.53 4.76
N LYS A 119 4.58 28.33 3.92
CA LYS A 119 3.29 27.75 4.32
C LYS A 119 3.00 26.47 3.55
N ILE A 120 2.31 25.55 4.22
CA ILE A 120 1.87 24.27 3.65
C ILE A 120 0.61 24.50 2.83
N ILE A 121 0.65 24.12 1.55
CA ILE A 121 -0.45 24.28 0.59
C ILE A 121 -1.08 22.96 0.13
N ASP A 122 -0.35 21.85 0.23
CA ASP A 122 -0.86 20.49 0.07
C ASP A 122 -0.16 19.57 1.08
N TYR A 123 -0.93 18.66 1.67
CA TYR A 123 -0.45 17.63 2.59
C TYR A 123 -1.05 16.30 2.18
N HIS A 124 -0.20 15.30 1.96
CA HIS A 124 -0.65 13.96 1.60
C HIS A 124 0.15 12.90 2.35
N THR A 125 -0.54 12.12 3.18
CA THR A 125 0.05 11.00 3.89
C THR A 125 -0.51 9.68 3.40
N LYS A 126 0.38 8.75 3.07
CA LYS A 126 0.07 7.38 2.63
C LYS A 126 0.56 6.41 3.69
N ILE A 127 -0.37 5.60 4.21
CA ILE A 127 -0.09 4.45 5.08
C ILE A 127 -0.99 3.28 4.66
N ASN A 128 -0.62 2.07 5.04
CA ASN A 128 -1.50 0.92 4.87
C ASN A 128 -2.50 0.80 6.03
N ILE A 129 -3.69 1.39 5.86
CA ILE A 129 -4.78 1.30 6.87
C ILE A 129 -5.21 -0.14 7.11
N GLN A 130 -5.20 -1.01 6.10
CA GLN A 130 -5.57 -2.42 6.27
C GLN A 130 -4.61 -3.14 7.22
N ASN A 131 -3.31 -2.82 7.15
CA ASN A 131 -2.31 -3.35 8.07
C ASN A 131 -2.52 -2.87 9.51
N ILE A 132 -2.99 -1.63 9.71
CA ILE A 132 -3.34 -1.16 11.05
C ILE A 132 -4.55 -1.96 11.54
N ILE A 133 -5.65 -1.97 10.77
CA ILE A 133 -6.90 -2.65 11.14
C ILE A 133 -6.66 -4.12 11.48
N SER A 134 -5.87 -4.84 10.69
CA SER A 134 -5.55 -6.25 10.93
C SER A 134 -4.82 -6.45 12.27
N GLN A 135 -3.84 -5.59 12.59
CA GLN A 135 -3.16 -5.60 13.90
C GLN A 135 -4.16 -5.37 15.05
N LEU A 136 -5.14 -4.47 14.87
CA LEU A 136 -6.17 -4.20 15.88
C LEU A 136 -7.05 -5.42 16.14
N ILE A 137 -7.59 -6.04 15.09
CA ILE A 137 -8.49 -7.20 15.21
C ILE A 137 -7.74 -8.51 15.48
N GLY A 138 -6.40 -8.53 15.33
CA GLY A 138 -5.57 -9.72 15.55
C GLY A 138 -5.70 -10.73 14.43
N LEU A 139 -6.15 -10.29 13.25
CA LEU A 139 -6.02 -11.07 12.04
C LEU A 139 -4.65 -10.75 11.44
N PRO A 140 -3.96 -11.72 10.83
CA PRO A 140 -2.83 -11.38 9.98
C PRO A 140 -3.31 -10.32 8.99
N CYS A 141 -2.53 -9.24 8.83
CA CYS A 141 -2.68 -8.38 7.66
C CYS A 141 -2.65 -9.35 6.49
N SER A 142 -3.76 -9.49 5.75
CA SER A 142 -3.69 -10.19 4.47
C SER A 142 -2.51 -9.53 3.77
N PRO A 143 -1.43 -10.26 3.47
CA PRO A 143 -0.22 -9.62 3.00
C PRO A 143 -0.66 -8.65 1.91
N THR A 144 -0.37 -7.35 2.08
CA THR A 144 -0.08 -6.56 0.90
C THR A 144 0.85 -7.46 0.14
N LEU A 145 0.43 -7.87 -1.05
CA LEU A 145 1.22 -8.70 -1.93
C LEU A 145 2.54 -7.94 -2.17
N ASP A 146 3.48 -8.08 -1.24
CA ASP A 146 4.86 -7.73 -1.39
C ASP A 146 5.44 -8.90 -2.14
N ILE A 147 5.26 -8.79 -3.46
CA ILE A 147 5.65 -9.78 -4.43
C ILE A 147 7.16 -9.64 -4.58
N ARG A 148 7.88 -10.05 -3.54
CA ARG A 148 9.17 -10.69 -3.73
C ARG A 148 8.85 -12.02 -4.40
N ASN A 149 8.76 -11.93 -5.74
CA ASN A 149 8.21 -12.89 -6.69
C ASN A 149 8.38 -14.37 -6.29
N ILE A 150 9.50 -14.77 -5.71
CA ILE A 150 9.81 -16.18 -5.39
C ILE A 150 8.89 -16.77 -4.31
N GLU A 151 8.52 -16.02 -3.26
CA GLU A 151 7.77 -16.56 -2.12
C GLU A 151 6.33 -16.94 -2.50
N ILE A 152 5.69 -16.15 -3.38
CA ILE A 152 4.31 -16.42 -3.81
C ILE A 152 4.24 -17.62 -4.76
N TYR A 153 5.21 -17.80 -5.67
CA TYR A 153 5.25 -18.98 -6.55
C TYR A 153 5.47 -20.26 -5.73
N ASN A 154 6.32 -20.21 -4.70
CA ASN A 154 6.53 -21.32 -3.79
C ASN A 154 5.27 -21.65 -2.98
N LEU A 155 4.59 -20.63 -2.46
CA LEU A 155 3.32 -20.81 -1.73
C LEU A 155 2.25 -21.44 -2.63
N ILE A 156 2.08 -20.97 -3.86
CA ILE A 156 1.13 -21.54 -4.82
C ILE A 156 1.47 -23.01 -5.09
N ASN A 157 2.74 -23.33 -5.35
CA ASN A 157 3.18 -24.70 -5.56
C ASN A 157 2.88 -25.60 -4.34
N ASN A 158 3.11 -25.10 -3.12
CA ASN A 158 2.79 -25.83 -1.89
C ASN A 158 1.29 -26.08 -1.73
N ILE A 159 0.44 -25.09 -2.02
CA ILE A 159 -1.02 -25.22 -1.94
C ILE A 159 -1.54 -26.21 -2.99
N LEU A 160 -1.03 -26.11 -4.22
CA LEU A 160 -1.44 -26.98 -5.31
C LEU A 160 -0.90 -28.41 -5.15
N GLY A 161 0.24 -28.58 -4.45
CA GLY A 161 0.93 -29.85 -4.30
C GLY A 161 1.77 -30.24 -5.53
N TYR A 162 2.18 -29.27 -6.34
CA TYR A 162 2.92 -29.50 -7.59
C TYR A 162 4.10 -28.52 -7.73
N GLN A 163 5.03 -28.84 -8.62
CA GLN A 163 6.18 -27.98 -8.93
C GLN A 163 6.02 -27.36 -10.32
N LEU A 164 5.27 -26.26 -10.38
CA LEU A 164 5.09 -25.46 -11.59
C LEU A 164 6.14 -24.34 -11.65
N SER A 165 6.56 -23.98 -12.87
CA SER A 165 7.39 -22.81 -13.09
C SER A 165 6.60 -21.51 -12.91
N CYS A 166 7.29 -20.41 -12.65
CA CYS A 166 6.65 -19.09 -12.50
C CYS A 166 5.78 -18.76 -13.73
N ARG A 167 6.28 -18.99 -14.95
CA ARG A 167 5.51 -18.76 -16.19
C ARG A 167 4.26 -19.63 -16.30
N GLN A 168 4.30 -20.87 -15.83
CA GLN A 168 3.11 -21.73 -15.79
C GLN A 168 2.08 -21.16 -14.81
N ILE A 169 2.51 -20.76 -13.61
CA ILE A 169 1.65 -20.17 -12.58
C ILE A 169 1.03 -18.85 -13.06
N GLU A 170 1.81 -17.98 -13.70
CA GLU A 170 1.31 -16.72 -14.29
C GLU A 170 0.24 -16.98 -15.36
N CYS A 171 0.50 -17.92 -16.28
CA CYS A 171 -0.46 -18.29 -17.33
C CYS A 171 -1.75 -18.87 -16.73
N LEU A 172 -1.65 -19.76 -15.74
CA LEU A 172 -2.80 -20.31 -15.02
C LEU A 172 -3.59 -19.20 -14.32
N SER A 173 -2.90 -18.34 -13.58
CA SER A 173 -3.49 -17.22 -12.84
C SER A 173 -4.26 -16.28 -13.75
N LEU A 174 -3.68 -15.87 -14.89
CA LEU A 174 -4.37 -15.04 -15.87
C LEU A 174 -5.54 -15.76 -16.57
N SER A 175 -5.43 -17.08 -16.76
CA SER A 175 -6.52 -17.91 -17.32
C SER A 175 -7.75 -17.94 -16.41
N THR A 176 -7.58 -17.89 -15.08
CA THR A 176 -8.69 -17.82 -14.11
C THR A 176 -9.57 -16.58 -14.31
N LEU A 177 -8.99 -15.48 -14.83
CA LEU A 177 -9.70 -14.21 -15.07
C LEU A 177 -10.44 -14.16 -16.42
N ASN A 178 -10.57 -15.30 -17.09
CA ASN A 178 -11.12 -15.36 -18.44
C ASN A 178 -10.37 -14.52 -19.49
N THR A 179 -9.07 -14.34 -19.28
CA THR A 179 -8.17 -13.64 -20.20
C THR A 179 -7.91 -14.50 -21.44
N SER A 180 -7.98 -13.91 -22.64
CA SER A 180 -7.70 -14.63 -23.89
C SER A 180 -6.22 -14.99 -24.03
N ILE A 181 -5.86 -16.03 -24.78
CA ILE A 181 -4.45 -16.40 -25.02
C ILE A 181 -3.66 -15.23 -25.60
N LYS A 182 -4.26 -14.44 -26.51
CA LYS A 182 -3.62 -13.26 -27.10
C LYS A 182 -3.36 -12.17 -26.06
N ASP A 183 -4.30 -11.98 -25.13
CA ASP A 183 -4.14 -11.01 -24.05
C ASP A 183 -3.12 -11.46 -23.00
N ILE A 184 -3.09 -12.75 -22.66
CA ILE A 184 -2.06 -13.32 -21.78
C ILE A 184 -0.68 -13.14 -22.41
N ALA A 185 -0.55 -13.43 -23.70
CA ALA A 185 0.69 -13.25 -24.46
C ALA A 185 1.17 -11.80 -24.41
N ARG A 186 0.26 -10.85 -24.66
CA ARG A 186 0.53 -9.41 -24.56
C ARG A 186 0.93 -8.98 -23.15
N LEU A 187 0.23 -9.46 -22.13
CA LEU A 187 0.54 -9.12 -20.73
C LEU A 187 1.92 -9.63 -20.33
N LEU A 188 2.25 -10.88 -20.67
CA LEU A 188 3.49 -11.52 -20.24
C LEU A 188 4.68 -11.23 -21.18
N SER A 189 4.49 -10.43 -22.23
CA SER A 189 5.48 -10.13 -23.27
C SER A 189 6.10 -11.39 -23.90
N ILE A 190 5.26 -12.35 -24.27
CA ILE A 190 5.65 -13.62 -24.91
C ILE A 190 4.70 -13.97 -26.06
N GLU A 191 5.06 -14.96 -26.88
CA GLU A 191 4.19 -15.40 -27.99
C GLU A 191 2.96 -16.19 -27.53
N SER A 192 1.87 -16.10 -28.30
CA SER A 192 0.64 -16.86 -28.05
C SER A 192 0.86 -18.38 -28.06
N ASN A 193 1.79 -18.88 -28.88
CA ASN A 193 2.14 -20.31 -28.90
C ASN A 193 2.94 -20.72 -27.65
N THR A 194 3.75 -19.83 -27.10
CA THR A 194 4.46 -20.03 -25.83
C THR A 194 3.48 -20.11 -24.66
N VAL A 195 2.46 -19.24 -24.62
CA VAL A 195 1.36 -19.32 -23.64
C VAL A 195 0.65 -20.67 -23.70
N LYS A 196 0.25 -21.11 -24.91
CA LYS A 196 -0.39 -22.43 -25.09
C LYS A 196 0.48 -23.57 -24.58
N THR A 197 1.78 -23.49 -24.83
CA THR A 197 2.76 -24.49 -24.37
C THR A 197 2.86 -24.52 -22.84
N HIS A 198 2.93 -23.35 -22.19
CA HIS A 198 2.94 -23.28 -20.72
C HIS A 198 1.66 -23.83 -20.10
N LEU A 199 0.49 -23.45 -20.62
CA LEU A 199 -0.80 -23.96 -20.14
C LEU A 199 -0.92 -25.47 -20.34
N LYS A 200 -0.54 -25.99 -21.52
CA LYS A 200 -0.57 -27.43 -21.81
C LYS A 200 0.30 -28.22 -20.83
N ARG A 201 1.56 -27.79 -20.63
CA ARG A 201 2.48 -28.45 -19.69
C ARG A 201 1.98 -28.37 -18.24
N ALA A 202 1.39 -27.24 -17.84
CA ALA A 202 0.82 -27.09 -16.51
C ALA A 202 -0.37 -28.03 -16.30
N PHE A 203 -1.23 -28.18 -17.30
CA PHE A 203 -2.37 -29.10 -17.29
C PHE A 203 -1.92 -30.56 -17.20
N GLU A 204 -0.87 -30.94 -17.93
CA GLU A 204 -0.24 -32.27 -17.84
C GLU A 204 0.31 -32.55 -16.42
N ILE A 205 0.99 -31.58 -15.80
CA ILE A 205 1.53 -31.72 -14.44
C ILE A 205 0.40 -31.89 -13.41
N ILE A 206 -0.65 -31.08 -13.51
CA ILE A 206 -1.78 -31.10 -12.57
C ILE A 206 -2.70 -32.30 -12.82
N GLY A 207 -2.67 -32.91 -14.01
CA GLY A 207 -3.55 -34.02 -14.38
C GLY A 207 -4.94 -33.57 -14.84
N ILE A 208 -5.05 -32.39 -15.44
CA ILE A 208 -6.32 -31.83 -15.97
C ILE A 208 -6.24 -31.65 -17.48
N SER A 209 -7.38 -31.60 -18.16
CA SER A 209 -7.42 -31.52 -19.64
C SER A 209 -7.99 -30.19 -20.18
N ASN A 210 -8.67 -29.42 -19.34
CA ASN A 210 -9.39 -28.24 -19.77
C ASN A 210 -9.59 -27.21 -18.65
N LYS A 211 -10.05 -26.03 -19.04
CA LYS A 211 -10.25 -24.90 -18.12
C LYS A 211 -11.36 -25.13 -17.08
N LYS A 212 -12.38 -25.93 -17.39
CA LYS A 212 -13.44 -26.25 -16.42
C LYS A 212 -12.84 -27.06 -15.26
N MET A 213 -12.06 -28.10 -15.58
CA MET A 213 -11.33 -28.88 -14.59
C MET A 213 -10.30 -28.05 -13.82
N LEU A 214 -9.66 -27.05 -14.46
CA LEU A 214 -8.81 -26.09 -13.73
C LEU A 214 -9.60 -25.36 -12.65
N MET A 215 -10.79 -24.84 -12.96
CA MET A 215 -11.61 -24.10 -12.00
C MET A 215 -12.06 -24.99 -10.83
N GLU A 216 -12.49 -26.22 -11.12
CA GLU A 216 -12.85 -27.20 -10.09
C GLU A 216 -11.65 -27.51 -9.18
N PHE A 217 -10.50 -27.80 -9.79
CA PHE A 217 -9.26 -28.12 -9.08
C PHE A 217 -8.79 -27.00 -8.14
N ILE A 218 -8.76 -25.74 -8.60
CA ILE A 218 -8.28 -24.63 -7.77
C ILE A 218 -9.27 -24.27 -6.65
N ILE A 219 -10.57 -24.56 -6.82
CA ILE A 219 -11.57 -24.40 -5.76
C ILE A 219 -11.38 -25.49 -4.70
N GLU A 220 -11.22 -26.75 -5.12
CA GLU A 220 -10.96 -27.89 -4.23
C GLU A 220 -9.69 -27.68 -3.39
N ARG A 221 -8.63 -27.14 -4.01
CA ARG A 221 -7.37 -26.82 -3.34
C ARG A 221 -7.38 -25.50 -2.56
N GLN A 222 -8.51 -24.80 -2.48
CA GLN A 222 -8.63 -23.47 -1.86
C GLN A 222 -7.61 -22.44 -2.42
N ALA A 223 -7.20 -22.63 -3.68
CA ALA A 223 -6.19 -21.83 -4.36
C ALA A 223 -6.79 -20.71 -5.24
N ILE A 224 -8.12 -20.67 -5.39
CA ILE A 224 -8.80 -19.71 -6.26
C ILE A 224 -8.46 -18.25 -5.90
N GLU A 225 -8.49 -17.90 -4.61
CA GLU A 225 -8.26 -16.53 -4.18
C GLU A 225 -6.85 -16.06 -4.53
N ILE A 226 -5.84 -16.88 -4.22
CA ILE A 226 -4.43 -16.53 -4.44
C ILE A 226 -4.10 -16.43 -5.94
N LEU A 227 -4.64 -17.35 -6.77
CA LEU A 227 -4.45 -17.31 -8.23
C LEU A 227 -5.17 -16.13 -8.88
N VAL A 228 -6.38 -15.79 -8.44
CA VAL A 228 -7.11 -14.61 -8.92
C VAL A 228 -6.38 -13.33 -8.53
N ARG A 229 -5.91 -13.21 -7.29
CA ARG A 229 -5.13 -12.05 -6.82
C ARG A 229 -3.84 -11.88 -7.62
N LEU A 230 -3.10 -12.96 -7.86
CA LEU A 230 -1.89 -12.92 -8.70
C LEU A 230 -2.24 -12.49 -10.14
N GLY A 231 -3.29 -13.06 -10.73
CA GLY A 231 -3.76 -12.67 -12.06
C GLY A 231 -4.13 -11.19 -12.15
N LEU A 232 -4.82 -10.65 -11.16
CA LEU A 232 -5.20 -9.23 -11.11
C LEU A 232 -3.97 -8.34 -10.94
N PHE A 233 -3.03 -8.75 -10.09
CA PHE A 233 -1.77 -8.05 -9.91
C PHE A 233 -0.97 -7.96 -11.21
N LEU A 234 -0.81 -9.07 -11.93
CA LEU A 234 -0.12 -9.09 -13.23
C LEU A 234 -0.77 -8.11 -14.23
N ARG A 235 -2.11 -8.03 -14.27
CA ARG A 235 -2.82 -7.05 -15.12
C ARG A 235 -2.52 -5.59 -14.75
N VAL A 236 -2.33 -5.30 -13.47
CA VAL A 236 -2.08 -3.93 -12.97
C VAL A 236 -0.62 -3.53 -13.15
N GLN A 237 0.32 -4.42 -12.84
CA GLN A 237 1.75 -4.12 -12.91
C GLN A 237 2.19 -3.81 -14.36
N ILE A 238 1.68 -4.57 -15.33
CA ILE A 238 2.04 -4.38 -16.74
C ILE A 238 1.38 -3.13 -17.35
N LYS A 239 0.17 -2.76 -16.89
CA LYS A 239 -0.43 -1.47 -17.26
C LYS A 239 0.41 -0.29 -16.80
N ARG A 240 1.09 -0.38 -15.64
CA ARG A 240 1.95 0.69 -15.13
C ARG A 240 3.24 0.85 -15.94
N ASN A 241 3.86 -0.24 -16.41
CA ASN A 241 5.08 -0.14 -17.23
C ASN A 241 4.86 0.54 -18.59
N ASN A 242 3.66 0.45 -19.17
CA ASN A 242 3.34 1.11 -20.45
C ASN A 242 3.04 2.62 -20.35
N TYR A 243 3.06 3.22 -19.14
CA TYR A 243 2.96 4.68 -18.96
C TYR A 243 4.33 5.34 -18.68
N PHE A 244 5.41 4.55 -18.66
CA PHE A 244 6.78 5.01 -18.41
C PHE A 244 7.75 4.66 -19.56
N GLU A 245 7.23 4.30 -20.73
CA GLU A 245 7.93 4.38 -22.02
C GLU A 245 7.36 5.55 -22.83
#